data_AF-A0A6N7YH92-F1
#
_entry.id   AF-A0A6N7YH92-F1
#
_cell.length_a   1.000
_cell.length_b   1.000
_cell.length_c   1.000
_cell.angle_alpha   90.00
_cell.angle_beta   90.00
_cell.angle_gamma   90.00
#
_symmetry.space_group_name_H-M   'P 1'
#
loop_
_entity.id
_entity.type
_entity.pdbx_description
1 polymer ?
#
loop_
_entity_poly.entity_id
_entity_poly.type
_entity_poly.pdbx_seq_one_letter_code
_entity_poly.pdbx_strand_id
1 'polypeptide(L)' 'MSDQVRHSTVVLDPQTNILTLHGDLEGRYVLEEERPDGALVIRPDLSLKGILERHGERQLTGEEIPAFLRDLPTDDEG' A
#
# COMPACT_ATOMS: atom_id res chain seq x y z
N MET A 1 8.48 -34.16 -9.90
CA MET A 1 8.71 -32.75 -9.52
C MET A 1 7.36 -32.07 -9.62
N SER A 2 6.65 -31.94 -8.50
CA SER A 2 5.33 -31.30 -8.48
C SER A 2 5.49 -29.91 -7.89
N ASP A 3 5.25 -28.90 -8.72
CA ASP A 3 5.31 -27.49 -8.38
C ASP A 3 4.00 -27.12 -7.67
N GLN A 4 4.07 -26.84 -6.38
CA GLN A 4 2.89 -26.59 -5.56
C GLN A 4 2.54 -25.11 -5.66
N VAL A 5 1.58 -24.80 -6.54
CA VAL A 5 1.03 -23.45 -6.72
C VAL A 5 0.33 -23.03 -5.43
N ARG A 6 0.99 -22.19 -4.64
CA ARG A 6 0.42 -21.56 -3.45
C ARG A 6 -0.69 -20.60 -3.92
N HIS A 7 -1.93 -21.03 -3.77
CA HIS A 7 -3.08 -20.16 -3.92
C HIS A 7 -3.14 -19.28 -2.68
N SER A 8 -2.66 -18.04 -2.79
CA SER A 8 -2.84 -17.03 -1.76
C SER A 8 -4.23 -16.43 -1.92
N THR A 9 -5.20 -16.95 -1.17
CA THR A 9 -6.51 -16.31 -1.02
C THR A 9 -6.31 -15.02 -0.23
N VAL A 10 -6.46 -13.87 -0.90
CA VAL A 10 -6.49 -12.56 -0.22
C VAL A 10 -7.87 -12.44 0.43
N VAL A 11 -7.94 -12.76 1.72
CA VAL A 11 -9.11 -12.44 2.55
C VAL A 11 -8.99 -10.97 2.90
N LEU A 12 -9.85 -10.13 2.32
CA LEU A 12 -9.98 -8.73 2.73
C LEU A 12 -10.68 -8.72 4.09
N ASP A 13 -9.90 -8.65 5.17
CA ASP A 13 -10.41 -8.55 6.54
C ASP A 13 -11.01 -7.14 6.75
N PRO A 14 -12.32 -7.02 7.06
CA PRO A 14 -12.97 -5.73 7.29
C PRO A 14 -12.48 -4.99 8.55
N GLN A 15 -11.64 -5.61 9.39
CA GLN A 15 -11.01 -4.94 10.53
C GLN A 15 -9.48 -4.98 10.44
N THR A 16 -8.94 -4.44 9.35
CA THR A 16 -7.49 -4.23 9.22
C THR A 16 -7.03 -3.21 10.28
N ASN A 17 -6.40 -3.67 11.35
CA ASN A 17 -5.83 -2.79 12.38
C ASN A 17 -4.63 -2.05 11.79
N ILE A 18 -4.80 -0.74 11.59
CA ILE A 18 -3.74 0.15 11.10
C ILE A 18 -2.95 0.70 12.29
N LEU A 19 -1.64 0.54 12.22
CA LEU A 19 -0.67 1.08 13.14
C LEU A 19 0.05 2.25 12.48
N THR A 20 0.19 3.36 13.20
CA THR A 20 1.05 4.50 12.80
C THR A 20 2.26 4.51 13.70
N LEU A 21 3.45 4.33 13.13
CA LEU A 21 4.72 4.27 13.85
C LEU A 21 5.53 5.54 13.58
N HIS A 22 6.34 5.94 14.58
CA HIS A 22 7.23 7.09 14.55
C HIS A 22 8.59 6.68 15.12
N GLY A 23 9.68 7.26 14.62
CA GLY A 23 11.07 6.96 15.04
C GLY A 23 11.86 6.25 13.93
N ASP A 24 12.69 5.28 14.30
CA ASP A 24 13.55 4.54 13.34
C ASP A 24 12.73 3.74 12.32
N LEU A 25 11.52 3.32 12.71
CA LEU A 25 10.52 2.73 11.83
C LEU A 25 9.33 3.69 11.75
N GLU A 26 9.23 4.44 10.66
CA GLU A 26 8.21 5.48 10.46
C GLU A 26 7.18 5.07 9.39
N GLY A 27 5.90 5.33 9.65
CA GLY A 27 4.83 5.23 8.66
C GLY A 27 3.64 4.37 9.07
N ARG A 28 2.81 4.03 8.09
CA ARG A 28 1.59 3.22 8.26
C ARG A 28 1.84 1.74 8.00
N TYR A 29 1.36 0.91 8.91
CA TYR A 29 1.50 -0.54 8.90
C TYR A 29 0.16 -1.23 9.18
N VAL A 30 0.03 -2.45 8.68
CA VAL A 30 -1.07 -3.36 8.97
C VAL A 30 -0.56 -4.41 9.95
N LEU A 31 -1.31 -4.65 11.02
CA LEU A 31 -1.10 -5.82 11.88
C LEU A 31 -1.55 -7.09 11.13
N GLU A 32 -0.64 -8.05 10.96
CA GLU A 32 -0.95 -9.35 10.37
C GLU A 32 -1.21 -10.43 11.42
N GLU A 33 -0.43 -10.41 12.50
CA GLU A 33 -0.47 -11.43 13.55
C GLU A 33 -0.04 -10.83 14.89
N GLU A 34 -0.80 -11.13 15.94
CA GLU A 34 -0.36 -11.00 17.33
C GLU A 34 0.02 -12.38 17.86
N ARG A 35 1.28 -12.55 18.25
CA ARG A 35 1.82 -13.82 18.72
C ARG A 35 1.53 -14.03 20.22
N PRO A 36 1.49 -15.29 20.71
CA PRO A 36 1.23 -15.58 22.13
C PRO A 36 2.26 -14.99 23.11
N ASP A 37 3.46 -14.64 22.63
CA ASP A 37 4.52 -13.99 23.41
C ASP A 37 4.38 -12.45 23.42
N GLY A 38 3.36 -11.91 22.77
CA GLY A 38 3.11 -10.47 22.65
C GLY A 38 3.86 -9.80 21.48
N ALA A 39 4.59 -10.55 20.66
CA ALA A 39 5.23 -10.00 19.48
C ALA A 39 4.19 -9.71 18.37
N LEU A 40 4.37 -8.60 17.66
CA LEU A 40 3.52 -8.20 16.54
C LEU A 40 4.24 -8.44 15.21
N VAL A 41 3.59 -9.14 14.29
CA VAL A 41 4.00 -9.19 12.89
C VAL A 41 3.24 -8.12 12.14
N ILE A 42 3.98 -7.16 11.61
CA ILE A 42 3.43 -6.02 10.87
C ILE A 42 4.02 -5.98 9.47
N ARG A 43 3.24 -5.47 8.53
CA ARG A 43 3.73 -5.14 7.18
C ARG A 43 3.34 -3.73 6.80
N PRO A 44 4.04 -3.09 5.85
CA PRO A 44 3.63 -1.77 5.38
C PRO A 44 2.19 -1.76 4.86
N ASP A 45 1.47 -0.67 5.12
CA ASP A 45 0.17 -0.40 4.51
C ASP A 45 0.37 -0.19 3.01
N LEU A 46 -0.27 -1.05 2.20
CA LEU A 46 -0.20 -1.03 0.73
C LEU A 46 -1.46 -0.42 0.11
N SER A 47 -2.35 0.15 0.92
CA SER A 47 -3.41 1.00 0.40
C SER A 47 -2.81 2.21 -0.33
N LEU A 48 -3.55 2.77 -1.29
CA LEU A 48 -3.12 3.97 -2.00
C LEU A 48 -2.73 5.10 -1.03
N LYS A 49 -3.51 5.28 0.03
CA LYS A 49 -3.21 6.24 1.10
C LYS A 49 -1.86 5.94 1.78
N GLY A 50 -1.63 4.68 2.17
CA GLY A 50 -0.38 4.27 2.81
C GLY A 50 0.85 4.44 1.91
N ILE A 51 0.70 4.19 0.61
CA ILE A 51 1.78 4.41 -0.38
C ILE A 51 2.07 5.90 -0.54
N LEU A 52 1.04 6.72 -0.75
CA LEU A 52 1.21 8.16 -0.95
C LEU A 52 1.89 8.81 0.25
N GLU A 53 1.42 8.54 1.47
CA GLU A 53 2.02 9.10 2.69
C GLU A 53 3.49 8.70 2.87
N ARG A 54 3.86 7.45 2.54
CA ARG A 54 5.25 6.97 2.63
C ARG A 54 6.19 7.73 1.69
N HIS A 55 5.69 8.13 0.52
CA HIS A 55 6.47 8.88 -0.46
C HIS A 55 6.33 10.40 -0.31
N GLY A 56 5.56 10.88 0.67
CA GLY A 56 5.24 12.31 0.81
C GLY A 56 4.39 12.85 -0.33
N GLU A 57 3.68 11.97 -1.02
CA GLU A 57 2.88 12.26 -2.21
C GLU A 57 1.41 12.45 -1.85
N ARG A 58 0.63 12.95 -2.82
CA ARG A 58 -0.82 13.08 -2.69
C ARG A 58 -1.54 12.57 -3.94
N GLN A 59 -2.81 12.22 -3.76
CA GLN A 59 -3.67 11.92 -4.89
C GLN A 59 -4.03 13.24 -5.60
N LEU A 60 -3.96 13.23 -6.93
CA LEU A 60 -4.48 14.32 -7.75
C LEU A 60 -6.02 14.32 -7.71
N THR A 61 -6.61 15.51 -7.72
CA THR A 61 -8.05 15.64 -7.93
C THR A 61 -8.41 15.45 -9.40
N GLY A 62 -9.69 15.18 -9.68
CA GLY A 62 -10.17 15.05 -11.06
C GLY A 62 -9.92 16.29 -11.93
N GLU A 63 -9.90 17.47 -11.32
CA GLU A 63 -9.63 18.74 -12.00
C GLU A 63 -8.14 18.95 -12.33
N GLU A 64 -7.25 18.36 -11.53
CA GLU A 64 -5.80 18.45 -11.72
C GLU A 64 -5.27 17.45 -12.76
N ILE A 65 -5.96 16.31 -12.94
CA ILE A 65 -5.55 15.24 -13.85
C ILE A 65 -5.36 15.75 -15.29
N PRO A 66 -6.28 16.52 -15.92
CA PRO A 66 -6.10 16.99 -17.29
C PRO A 66 -4.87 17.87 -17.47
N ALA A 67 -4.51 18.68 -16.46
CA ALA A 67 -3.31 19.51 -16.53
C ALA A 67 -2.05 18.63 -16.44
N PHE A 68 -2.04 17.66 -15.52
CA PHE A 68 -0.94 16.72 -15.35
C PHE A 68 -0.70 15.86 -16.61
N LEU A 69 -1.76 15.36 -17.24
CA LEU A 69 -1.65 14.49 -18.42
C LEU A 69 -1.25 15.24 -19.70
N ARG A 70 -1.39 16.57 -19.76
CA ARG A 70 -0.92 17.37 -20.91
C ARG A 70 0.60 17.39 -21.03
N ASP A 71 1.30 17.22 -19.91
CA ASP A 71 2.76 17.23 -19.86
C ASP A 71 3.36 15.83 -20.09
N LEU A 72 2.52 14.81 -20.31
CA LEU A 72 3.00 13.49 -20.67
C LEU A 72 3.44 13.46 -22.14
N PRO A 73 4.56 12.78 -22.46
CA PRO A 73 4.90 12.49 -23.83
C PRO A 73 3.75 11.69 -24.46
N THR A 74 3.31 12.08 -25.65
CA THR A 74 2.47 11.23 -26.49
C THR A 74 3.29 10.00 -26.88
N ASP A 75 2.76 8.81 -26.66
CA ASP A 75 3.21 7.66 -27.43
C ASP A 75 2.79 7.93 -28.87
N ASP A 76 3.71 7.89 -29.83
CA ASP A 76 3.43 8.22 -31.23
C ASP A 76 2.51 7.18 -31.94
N GLU A 77 1.62 6.52 -31.20
CA GLU A 77 0.63 5.57 -31.71
C GLU A 77 -0.73 6.29 -31.91
N GLY A 78 -0.83 6.97 -33.06
CA GLY A 78 -2.09 7.53 -33.58
C GLY A 78 -2.97 6.53 -34.31
#